data_AF-A0A7K2B115-F1
#
_entry.id   AF-A0A7K2B115-F1
#
_cell.length_a   1.000
_cell.length_b   1.000
_cell.length_c   1.000
_cell.angle_alpha   90.00
_cell.angle_beta   90.00
_cell.angle_gamma   90.00
#
_symmetry.space_group_name_H-M   'P 1'
#
loop_
_entity.id
_entity.type
_entity.pdbx_description
1 polymer ?
#
loop_
_entity_poly.entity_id
_entity_poly.type
_entity_poly.pdbx_seq_one_letter_code
_entity_poly.pdbx_strand_id
1 'polypeptide(L)'
;MIDSPFDDCWNRLERAHEHRSALAAIWNEYLDDEPFDVSLIHEGGGVHILRVWQTTPIPAGFALELGEWLYNLRACLDYIIWATCAHVTGQMPPPDEATLQYPIYEHKSAWDNNEYRLKHLRDHHREMLLRVQPFNSDADASYLRVINRLARIDRHRRLTITTGYIAERAPVVEVPDGCQVALQWGQRLLVDGEAEMARLTVSPWTDDMTIWINPLLGIDPEVNEWAESKSWRRIPFSDRMKMIQACVAADIAGYEYDCRGTSRRSELLTQDYVDACDERGRPTPIMRKPPPDVKWTAPVAGGPGTRDRFEGQGFPSGPASPDRS
;
A
#
# COMPACT_ATOMS: atom_id res chain seq x y z
N MET A 1 26.69 -6.27 7.67
CA MET A 1 27.01 -4.88 8.08
C MET A 1 26.15 -4.01 7.18
N ILE A 2 25.36 -3.06 7.70
CA ILE A 2 24.59 -2.16 6.81
C ILE A 2 25.61 -1.22 6.18
N ASP A 3 25.88 -1.41 4.89
CA ASP A 3 26.88 -0.66 4.13
C ASP A 3 26.32 0.71 3.70
N SER A 4 24.99 0.87 3.63
CA SER A 4 24.31 2.15 3.46
C SER A 4 22.98 2.24 4.20
N PRO A 5 22.62 3.40 4.79
CA PRO A 5 21.26 3.69 5.23
C PRO A 5 20.17 3.34 4.21
N PHE A 6 20.42 3.47 2.91
CA PHE A 6 19.41 3.15 1.89
C PHE A 6 19.12 1.64 1.78
N ASP A 7 19.98 0.76 2.30
CA ASP A 7 19.71 -0.68 2.30
C ASP A 7 18.46 -1.02 3.10
N ASP A 8 18.18 -0.29 4.19
CA ASP A 8 16.97 -0.48 4.98
C ASP A 8 15.70 0.00 4.24
N CYS A 9 15.80 1.04 3.40
CA CYS A 9 14.70 1.43 2.51
C CYS A 9 14.37 0.28 1.56
N TRP A 10 15.39 -0.30 0.93
CA TRP A 10 15.20 -1.43 0.01
C TRP A 10 14.66 -2.66 0.74
N ASN A 11 15.21 -3.01 1.90
CA ASN A 11 14.74 -4.16 2.69
C ASN A 11 13.25 -4.03 3.06
N ARG A 12 12.79 -2.83 3.41
CA ARG A 12 11.37 -2.57 3.66
C ARG A 12 10.52 -2.65 2.40
N LEU A 13 11.03 -2.20 1.25
CA LEU A 13 10.32 -2.32 -0.02
C LEU A 13 10.17 -3.80 -0.44
N GLU A 14 11.22 -4.61 -0.26
CA GLU A 14 11.17 -6.06 -0.46
C GLU A 14 10.17 -6.71 0.51
N ARG A 15 10.16 -6.29 1.78
CA ARG A 15 9.16 -6.76 2.73
C ARG A 15 7.73 -6.40 2.31
N ALA A 16 7.50 -5.20 1.78
CA ALA A 16 6.22 -4.85 1.17
C ALA A 16 5.88 -5.78 -0.02
N HIS A 17 6.86 -6.15 -0.84
CA HIS A 17 6.64 -7.13 -1.93
C HIS A 17 6.20 -8.50 -1.41
N GLU A 18 6.78 -8.98 -0.30
CA GLU A 18 6.37 -10.21 0.36
C GLU A 18 4.90 -10.13 0.82
N HIS A 19 4.51 -9.05 1.51
CA HIS A 19 3.12 -8.83 1.95
C HIS A 19 2.13 -8.73 0.78
N ARG A 20 2.52 -8.10 -0.34
CA ARG A 20 1.70 -8.10 -1.57
C ARG A 20 1.52 -9.51 -2.15
N SER A 21 2.55 -10.36 -2.06
CA SER A 21 2.48 -11.73 -2.54
C SER A 21 1.62 -12.61 -1.61
N ALA A 22 1.72 -12.38 -0.29
CA ALA A 22 0.85 -13.02 0.69
C ALA A 22 -0.63 -12.66 0.48
N LEU A 23 -0.94 -11.39 0.19
CA LEU A 23 -2.29 -10.97 -0.20
C LEU A 23 -2.84 -11.76 -1.39
N ALA A 24 -2.04 -11.94 -2.43
CA ALA A 24 -2.44 -12.70 -3.61
C ALA A 24 -2.70 -14.17 -3.26
N ALA A 25 -1.89 -14.78 -2.40
CA ALA A 25 -2.10 -16.14 -1.93
C ALA A 25 -3.42 -16.28 -1.14
N ILE A 26 -3.66 -15.38 -0.18
CA ILE A 26 -4.91 -15.36 0.61
C ILE A 26 -6.13 -15.18 -0.30
N TRP A 27 -6.04 -14.31 -1.30
CA TRP A 27 -7.15 -14.09 -2.24
C TRP A 27 -7.43 -15.34 -3.09
N ASN A 28 -6.39 -15.99 -3.61
CA ASN A 28 -6.56 -17.19 -4.41
C ASN A 28 -7.15 -18.34 -3.59
N GLU A 29 -6.64 -18.57 -2.37
CA GLU A 29 -7.20 -19.58 -1.45
C GLU A 29 -8.67 -19.26 -1.11
N TYR A 30 -9.01 -17.99 -0.91
CA TYR A 30 -10.39 -17.56 -0.69
C TYR A 30 -11.29 -17.81 -1.90
N LEU A 31 -10.79 -17.65 -3.13
CA LEU A 31 -11.55 -17.93 -4.35
C LEU A 31 -11.80 -19.43 -4.59
N ASP A 32 -10.92 -20.31 -4.10
CA ASP A 32 -11.08 -21.77 -4.22
C ASP A 32 -12.34 -22.28 -3.49
N ASP A 33 -12.82 -21.54 -2.48
CA ASP A 33 -14.06 -21.82 -1.74
C ASP A 33 -15.33 -21.32 -2.46
N GLU A 34 -15.21 -20.79 -3.69
CA GLU A 34 -16.30 -20.22 -4.48
C GLU A 34 -17.17 -19.22 -3.67
N PRO A 35 -16.58 -18.14 -3.11
CA PRO A 35 -17.24 -17.31 -2.09
C PRO A 35 -18.22 -16.28 -2.68
N PHE A 36 -18.52 -16.38 -3.97
CA PHE A 36 -19.42 -15.50 -4.69
C PHE A 36 -20.44 -16.32 -5.45
N ASP A 37 -21.69 -15.90 -5.41
CA ASP A 37 -22.78 -16.53 -6.13
C ASP A 37 -23.62 -15.46 -6.86
N VAL A 38 -24.31 -15.87 -7.91
CA VAL A 38 -24.93 -14.98 -8.89
C VAL A 38 -26.41 -15.31 -9.07
N SER A 39 -27.23 -14.36 -8.66
CA SER A 39 -28.68 -14.23 -8.80
C SER A 39 -29.19 -13.72 -10.15
N LEU A 40 -30.12 -14.38 -10.84
CA LEU A 40 -30.96 -13.72 -11.86
C LEU A 40 -32.40 -13.59 -11.35
N ILE A 41 -32.75 -12.40 -10.88
CA ILE A 41 -34.03 -12.13 -10.22
C ILE A 41 -35.02 -11.53 -11.22
N HIS A 42 -36.17 -12.18 -11.44
CA HIS A 42 -37.24 -11.63 -12.28
C HIS A 42 -38.12 -10.64 -11.50
N GLU A 43 -38.26 -9.41 -11.99
CA GLU A 43 -39.08 -8.34 -11.38
C GLU A 43 -40.44 -8.14 -12.08
N GLY A 44 -40.73 -8.92 -13.13
CA GLY A 44 -41.95 -8.81 -13.94
C GLY A 44 -41.75 -8.03 -15.24
N GLY A 45 -42.63 -8.26 -16.22
CA GLY A 45 -42.62 -7.54 -17.50
C GLY A 45 -41.34 -7.71 -18.32
N GLY A 46 -40.67 -8.85 -18.18
CA GLY A 46 -39.40 -9.15 -18.87
C GLY A 46 -38.19 -8.46 -18.27
N VAL A 47 -38.31 -7.85 -17.08
CA VAL A 47 -37.20 -7.22 -16.36
C VAL A 47 -36.55 -8.23 -15.43
N HIS A 48 -35.24 -8.40 -15.58
CA HIS A 48 -34.42 -9.26 -14.72
C HIS A 48 -33.23 -8.49 -14.15
N ILE A 49 -32.94 -8.67 -12.86
CA ILE A 49 -31.79 -8.10 -12.16
C ILE A 49 -30.75 -9.20 -11.97
N LEU A 50 -29.57 -8.98 -12.54
CA LEU A 50 -28.40 -9.81 -12.30
C LEU A 50 -27.69 -9.29 -11.03
N ARG A 51 -27.86 -10.02 -9.93
CA ARG A 51 -27.28 -9.72 -8.62
C ARG A 51 -26.11 -10.64 -8.33
N VAL A 52 -25.05 -10.08 -7.75
CA VAL A 52 -23.89 -10.82 -7.25
C VAL A 52 -23.90 -10.71 -5.73
N TRP A 53 -23.70 -11.80 -5.02
CA TRP A 53 -23.56 -11.80 -3.57
C TRP A 53 -22.34 -12.58 -3.10
N GLN A 54 -21.77 -12.10 -2.02
CA GLN A 54 -20.67 -12.70 -1.30
C GLN A 54 -21.24 -13.61 -0.22
N THR A 55 -20.99 -14.92 -0.35
CA THR A 55 -21.51 -15.95 0.55
C THR A 55 -20.63 -16.14 1.79
N THR A 56 -19.33 -15.85 1.65
CA THR A 56 -18.33 -15.97 2.71
C THR A 56 -17.58 -14.66 2.86
N PRO A 57 -17.34 -14.12 4.07
CA PRO A 57 -16.59 -12.88 4.24
C PRO A 57 -15.11 -13.04 3.82
N ILE A 58 -14.49 -11.96 3.33
CA ILE A 58 -13.05 -11.94 3.03
C ILE A 58 -12.26 -12.24 4.31
N PRO A 59 -11.26 -13.13 4.27
CA PRO A 59 -10.45 -13.47 5.44
C PRO A 59 -9.78 -12.23 6.06
N ALA A 60 -9.84 -12.12 7.39
CA ALA A 60 -9.24 -10.99 8.12
C ALA A 60 -7.72 -10.85 7.85
N GLY A 61 -7.04 -11.96 7.56
CA GLY A 61 -5.63 -11.98 7.15
C GLY A 61 -5.36 -11.10 5.92
N PHE A 62 -6.32 -10.97 5.00
CA PHE A 62 -6.19 -10.10 3.84
C PHE A 62 -6.03 -8.64 4.26
N ALA A 63 -6.89 -8.13 5.15
CA ALA A 63 -6.78 -6.75 5.63
C ALA A 63 -5.48 -6.50 6.42
N LEU A 64 -5.01 -7.50 7.19
CA LEU A 64 -3.76 -7.42 7.94
C LEU A 64 -2.54 -7.32 7.01
N GLU A 65 -2.44 -8.18 6.01
CA GLU A 65 -1.34 -8.13 5.04
C GLU A 65 -1.33 -6.83 4.24
N LEU A 66 -2.51 -6.26 3.95
CA LEU A 66 -2.60 -4.93 3.33
C LEU A 66 -2.10 -3.82 4.25
N GLY A 67 -2.43 -3.88 5.54
CA GLY A 67 -1.90 -2.97 6.56
C GLY A 67 -0.37 -3.02 6.64
N GLU A 68 0.20 -4.23 6.67
CA GLU A 68 1.65 -4.44 6.67
C GLU A 68 2.33 -3.95 5.38
N TRP A 69 1.68 -4.14 4.22
CA TRP A 69 2.13 -3.56 2.95
C TRP A 69 2.19 -2.03 3.03
N LEU A 70 1.11 -1.37 3.48
CA LEU A 70 1.04 0.08 3.64
C LEU A 70 2.06 0.61 4.65
N TYR A 71 2.22 -0.10 5.77
CA TYR A 71 3.18 0.25 6.81
C TYR A 71 4.60 0.26 6.28
N ASN A 72 5.02 -0.81 5.57
CA ASN A 72 6.35 -0.90 5.01
C ASN A 72 6.60 0.19 3.96
N LEU A 73 5.63 0.49 3.09
CA LEU A 73 5.77 1.60 2.13
C LEU A 73 5.91 2.97 2.80
N ARG A 74 5.11 3.24 3.83
CA ARG A 74 5.23 4.50 4.58
C ARG A 74 6.58 4.57 5.29
N ALA A 75 7.02 3.48 5.90
CA ALA A 75 8.30 3.40 6.56
C ALA A 75 9.47 3.58 5.57
N CYS A 76 9.39 3.05 4.35
CA CYS A 76 10.36 3.32 3.28
C CYS A 76 10.49 4.82 3.04
N LEU A 77 9.38 5.51 2.81
CA LEU A 77 9.37 6.95 2.55
C LEU A 77 10.02 7.72 3.71
N ASP A 78 9.62 7.45 4.95
CA ASP A 78 10.22 8.11 6.11
C ASP A 78 11.73 7.84 6.22
N TYR A 79 12.16 6.61 5.91
CA TYR A 79 13.57 6.22 5.94
C TYR A 79 14.39 6.85 4.81
N ILE A 80 13.80 7.17 3.65
CA ILE A 80 14.49 7.95 2.60
C ILE A 80 14.97 9.28 3.17
N ILE A 81 14.13 10.01 3.89
CA ILE A 81 14.51 11.30 4.49
C ILE A 81 15.59 11.12 5.55
N TRP A 82 15.46 10.09 6.39
CA TRP A 82 16.46 9.77 7.40
C TRP A 82 17.82 9.46 6.77
N ALA A 83 17.84 8.60 5.75
CA ALA A 83 19.03 8.19 5.02
C ALA A 83 19.69 9.37 4.28
N THR A 84 18.91 10.17 3.55
CA THR A 84 19.39 11.37 2.87
C THR A 84 19.97 12.37 3.88
N CYS A 85 19.32 12.58 5.02
CA CYS A 85 19.83 13.47 6.06
C CYS A 85 21.17 12.98 6.63
N ALA A 86 21.30 11.67 6.88
CA ALA A 86 22.54 11.07 7.36
C ALA A 86 23.69 11.26 6.36
N HIS A 87 23.43 11.07 5.07
CA HIS A 87 24.40 11.30 4.00
C HIS A 87 24.78 12.78 3.86
N VAL A 88 23.79 13.69 3.82
CA VAL A 88 24.04 15.13 3.65
C VAL A 88 24.83 15.72 4.82
N THR A 89 24.52 15.30 6.04
CA THR A 89 25.16 15.82 7.26
C THR A 89 26.45 15.08 7.60
N GLY A 90 26.69 13.92 6.99
CA GLY A 90 27.78 13.02 7.33
C GLY A 90 27.66 12.44 8.75
N GLN A 91 26.47 12.37 9.33
CA GLN A 91 26.25 11.91 10.72
C GLN A 91 25.31 10.71 10.78
N MET A 92 25.66 9.75 11.66
CA MET A 92 24.82 8.60 12.00
C MET A 92 24.75 8.42 13.52
N PRO A 93 23.57 8.58 14.16
CA PRO A 93 22.30 8.99 13.57
C PRO A 93 22.31 10.44 13.02
N PRO A 94 21.41 10.79 12.08
CA PRO A 94 21.29 12.15 11.58
C PRO A 94 20.81 13.12 12.67
N PRO A 95 21.11 14.42 12.54
CA PRO A 95 20.60 15.43 13.46
C PRO A 95 19.07 15.53 13.39
N ASP A 96 18.46 15.79 14.55
CA ASP A 96 17.00 15.90 14.74
C ASP A 96 16.21 14.68 14.22
N GLU A 97 16.79 13.48 14.26
CA GLU A 97 16.22 12.25 13.67
C GLU A 97 14.76 11.96 14.07
N ALA A 98 14.39 12.28 15.31
CA ALA A 98 13.03 12.07 15.84
C ALA A 98 11.96 12.93 15.14
N THR A 99 12.37 13.94 14.38
CA THR A 99 11.48 14.85 13.65
C THR A 99 11.50 14.62 12.14
N LEU A 100 12.42 13.77 11.65
CA LEU A 100 12.55 13.46 10.23
C LEU A 100 11.40 12.54 9.80
N GLN A 101 10.68 12.97 8.77
CA GLN A 101 9.59 12.22 8.16
C GLN A 101 9.46 12.65 6.71
N TYR A 102 8.95 11.78 5.85
CA TYR A 102 8.59 12.12 4.48
C TYR A 102 7.33 13.00 4.48
N PRO A 103 7.44 14.27 4.06
CA PRO A 103 6.30 15.17 4.05
C PRO A 103 5.30 14.73 2.97
N ILE A 104 4.03 14.59 3.35
CA ILE A 104 2.92 14.37 2.42
C ILE A 104 1.80 15.30 2.82
N TYR A 105 1.69 16.43 2.12
CA TYR A 105 0.70 17.46 2.41
C TYR A 105 -0.31 17.62 1.27
N GLU A 106 -1.57 17.87 1.62
CA GLU A 106 -2.64 18.13 0.64
C GLU A 106 -2.73 19.63 0.26
N HIS A 107 -2.02 20.51 0.98
CA HIS A 107 -2.06 21.95 0.77
C HIS A 107 -0.66 22.58 0.89
N LYS A 108 -0.38 23.59 0.07
CA LYS A 108 0.90 24.33 0.08
C LYS A 108 1.20 24.99 1.43
N SER A 109 0.19 25.55 2.11
CA SER A 109 0.37 26.16 3.43
C SER A 109 0.86 25.17 4.49
N ALA A 110 0.43 23.91 4.41
CA ALA A 110 0.91 22.87 5.32
C ALA A 110 2.38 22.50 5.04
N TRP A 111 2.81 22.55 3.78
CA TRP A 111 4.23 22.46 3.42
C TRP A 111 5.04 23.59 4.05
N ASP A 112 4.63 24.85 3.81
CA ASP A 112 5.36 26.03 4.27
C ASP A 112 5.56 26.01 5.79
N ASN A 113 4.52 25.64 6.54
CA ASN A 113 4.56 25.56 7.99
C ASN A 113 5.47 24.45 8.56
N ASN A 114 5.84 23.46 7.74
CA ASN A 114 6.62 22.29 8.19
C ASN A 114 7.97 22.15 7.49
N GLU A 115 8.32 23.06 6.57
CA GLU A 115 9.58 23.02 5.82
C GLU A 115 10.81 23.06 6.74
N TYR A 116 10.71 23.70 7.92
CA TYR A 116 11.77 23.76 8.92
C TYR A 116 12.27 22.36 9.36
N ARG A 117 11.45 21.32 9.26
CA ARG A 117 11.83 19.93 9.59
C ARG A 117 12.84 19.35 8.59
N LEU A 118 12.93 19.94 7.40
CA LEU A 118 13.81 19.54 6.31
C LEU A 118 15.08 20.39 6.23
N LYS A 119 15.38 21.20 7.27
CA LYS A 119 16.52 22.14 7.29
C LYS A 119 17.88 21.47 7.05
N HIS A 120 18.02 20.19 7.41
CA HIS A 120 19.25 19.41 7.25
C HIS A 120 19.44 18.83 5.84
N LEU A 121 18.41 18.89 4.99
CA LEU A 121 18.52 18.51 3.58
C LEU A 121 19.13 19.64 2.75
N ARG A 122 19.73 19.30 1.60
CA ARG A 122 20.14 20.27 0.57
C ARG A 122 18.90 20.82 -0.15
N ASP A 123 19.04 22.00 -0.77
CA ASP A 123 17.93 22.67 -1.48
C ASP A 123 17.29 21.77 -2.54
N HIS A 124 18.10 21.11 -3.37
CA HIS A 124 17.57 20.25 -4.44
C HIS A 124 16.79 19.03 -3.91
N HIS A 125 17.15 18.49 -2.75
CA HIS A 125 16.36 17.43 -2.10
C HIS A 125 14.99 17.95 -1.66
N ARG A 126 14.93 19.18 -1.10
CA ARG A 126 13.66 19.82 -0.75
C ARG A 126 12.81 20.11 -1.98
N GLU A 127 13.43 20.52 -3.08
CA GLU A 127 12.74 20.74 -4.36
C GLU A 127 12.17 19.43 -4.94
N MET A 128 12.92 18.33 -4.89
CA MET A 128 12.43 17.01 -5.29
C MET A 128 11.18 16.63 -4.49
N LEU A 129 11.22 16.75 -3.16
CA LEU A 129 10.07 16.50 -2.28
C LEU A 129 8.89 17.41 -2.60
N LEU A 130 9.15 18.70 -2.85
CA LEU A 130 8.12 19.67 -3.18
C LEU A 130 7.40 19.28 -4.47
N ARG A 131 8.14 18.94 -5.54
CA ARG A 131 7.57 18.61 -6.86
C ARG A 131 6.57 17.45 -6.82
N VAL A 132 6.82 16.45 -5.98
CA VAL A 132 5.95 15.26 -5.88
C VAL A 132 4.76 15.42 -4.92
N GLN A 133 4.66 16.55 -4.21
CA GLN A 133 3.58 16.73 -3.23
C GLN A 133 2.19 16.60 -3.86
N PRO A 134 1.21 16.00 -3.15
CA PRO A 134 -0.15 15.87 -3.64
C PRO A 134 -0.77 17.18 -4.17
N PHE A 135 -0.51 18.33 -3.52
CA PHE A 135 -1.05 19.63 -3.95
C PHE A 135 -0.48 20.17 -5.28
N ASN A 136 0.59 19.56 -5.82
CA ASN A 136 1.17 19.92 -7.11
C ASN A 136 0.69 19.02 -8.26
N SER A 137 -0.19 18.06 -7.98
CA SER A 137 -0.69 17.07 -8.94
C SER A 137 -2.20 16.90 -8.81
N ASP A 138 -2.80 16.09 -9.68
CA ASP A 138 -4.15 15.60 -9.43
C ASP A 138 -4.13 14.78 -8.13
N ALA A 139 -4.79 15.32 -7.11
CA ALA A 139 -4.83 14.72 -5.79
C ALA A 139 -5.50 13.34 -5.78
N ASP A 140 -6.29 12.99 -6.80
CA ASP A 140 -6.86 11.65 -6.96
C ASP A 140 -5.84 10.66 -7.55
N ALA A 141 -4.87 11.12 -8.35
CA ALA A 141 -3.84 10.29 -8.97
C ALA A 141 -2.55 10.15 -8.13
N SER A 142 -2.41 10.91 -7.04
CA SER A 142 -1.18 10.91 -6.22
C SER A 142 -1.02 9.63 -5.38
N TYR A 143 0.00 8.82 -5.70
CA TYR A 143 0.35 7.61 -4.93
C TYR A 143 0.74 7.96 -3.47
N LEU A 144 1.41 9.09 -3.24
CA LEU A 144 1.77 9.54 -1.90
C LEU A 144 0.53 9.81 -1.04
N ARG A 145 -0.49 10.46 -1.63
CA ARG A 145 -1.75 10.69 -0.92
C ARG A 145 -2.45 9.38 -0.59
N VAL A 146 -2.47 8.44 -1.53
CA VAL A 146 -3.04 7.10 -1.33
C VAL A 146 -2.35 6.38 -0.17
N ILE A 147 -1.02 6.26 -0.19
CA ILE A 147 -0.25 5.61 0.90
C ILE A 147 -0.58 6.30 2.23
N ASN A 148 -0.50 7.64 2.29
CA ASN A 148 -0.71 8.37 3.53
C ASN A 148 -2.13 8.23 4.07
N ARG A 149 -3.15 8.29 3.20
CA ARG A 149 -4.55 8.16 3.60
C ARG A 149 -4.83 6.75 4.10
N LEU A 150 -4.47 5.73 3.32
CA LEU A 150 -4.72 4.33 3.67
C LEU A 150 -3.95 3.91 4.92
N ALA A 151 -2.65 4.24 5.03
CA ALA A 151 -1.85 3.93 6.23
C ALA A 151 -2.34 4.66 7.50
N ARG A 152 -3.05 5.78 7.36
CA ARG A 152 -3.69 6.46 8.51
C ARG A 152 -5.03 5.83 8.89
N ILE A 153 -5.81 5.39 7.91
CA ILE A 153 -7.08 4.70 8.15
C ILE A 153 -6.81 3.39 8.88
N ASP A 154 -5.87 2.60 8.36
CA ASP A 154 -5.47 1.32 8.91
C ASP A 154 -5.00 1.44 10.38
N ARG A 155 -4.03 2.31 10.66
CA ARG A 155 -3.45 2.47 12.01
C ARG A 155 -4.35 3.12 13.06
N HIS A 156 -5.31 3.95 12.65
CA HIS A 156 -6.02 4.85 13.58
C HIS A 156 -7.54 4.78 13.54
N ARG A 157 -8.14 4.10 12.57
CA ARG A 157 -9.61 4.10 12.40
C ARG A 157 -10.20 2.71 12.35
N ARG A 158 -9.74 1.88 11.42
CA ARG A 158 -10.22 0.52 11.19
C ARG A 158 -9.28 -0.18 10.23
N LEU A 159 -9.21 -1.51 10.33
CA LEU A 159 -8.63 -2.33 9.26
C LEU A 159 -9.26 -1.91 7.94
N THR A 160 -8.42 -1.72 6.92
CA THR A 160 -8.88 -1.28 5.61
C THR A 160 -9.95 -2.26 5.12
N ILE A 161 -11.20 -1.80 5.01
CA ILE A 161 -12.33 -2.66 4.67
C ILE A 161 -12.11 -3.15 3.25
N THR A 162 -12.04 -4.47 3.11
CA THR A 162 -11.92 -5.15 1.83
C THR A 162 -13.27 -5.71 1.45
N THR A 163 -13.72 -5.40 0.25
CA THR A 163 -14.94 -5.95 -0.36
C THR A 163 -14.63 -6.51 -1.74
N GLY A 164 -15.56 -7.23 -2.35
CA GLY A 164 -15.46 -7.64 -3.74
C GLY A 164 -15.74 -6.47 -4.69
N TYR A 165 -15.03 -6.43 -5.82
CA TYR A 165 -15.30 -5.54 -6.94
C TYR A 165 -15.40 -6.33 -8.24
N ILE A 166 -16.48 -6.11 -8.97
CA ILE A 166 -16.71 -6.70 -10.30
C ILE A 166 -15.81 -5.98 -11.32
N ALA A 167 -14.59 -6.50 -11.47
CA ALA A 167 -13.54 -6.00 -12.34
C ALA A 167 -13.88 -6.27 -13.81
N GLU A 168 -14.30 -7.49 -14.10
CA GLU A 168 -14.70 -7.94 -15.44
C GLU A 168 -16.18 -8.32 -15.46
N ARG A 169 -16.87 -7.90 -16.51
CA ARG A 169 -18.31 -8.19 -16.71
C ARG A 169 -18.60 -8.37 -18.19
N ALA A 170 -18.90 -9.59 -18.60
CA ALA A 170 -19.24 -9.94 -19.98
C ALA A 170 -20.39 -10.96 -20.06
N PRO A 171 -21.55 -10.68 -19.43
CA PRO A 171 -22.64 -11.65 -19.33
C PRO A 171 -23.14 -12.05 -20.72
N VAL A 172 -23.33 -13.36 -20.91
CA VAL A 172 -23.94 -13.94 -22.09
C VAL A 172 -25.34 -14.38 -21.71
N VAL A 173 -26.34 -13.81 -22.41
CA VAL A 173 -27.76 -14.08 -22.15
C VAL A 173 -28.33 -14.83 -23.33
N GLU A 174 -28.95 -15.96 -23.06
CA GLU A 174 -29.75 -16.72 -24.02
C GLU A 174 -31.23 -16.37 -23.80
N VAL A 175 -31.88 -15.93 -24.88
CA VAL A 175 -33.30 -15.58 -24.89
C VAL A 175 -34.03 -16.31 -26.02
N PRO A 176 -35.36 -16.51 -25.93
CA PRO A 176 -36.14 -17.12 -26.99
C PRO A 176 -36.02 -16.39 -28.34
N ASP A 177 -36.26 -17.12 -29.43
CA ASP A 177 -36.24 -16.59 -30.79
C ASP A 177 -37.18 -15.40 -30.95
N GLY A 178 -36.68 -14.33 -31.56
CA GLY A 178 -37.45 -13.10 -31.79
C GLY A 178 -37.45 -12.11 -30.61
N CYS A 179 -36.87 -12.48 -29.47
CA CYS A 179 -36.65 -11.56 -28.36
C CYS A 179 -35.37 -10.72 -28.55
N GLN A 180 -35.38 -9.51 -27.99
CA GLN A 180 -34.24 -8.61 -27.86
C GLN A 180 -33.96 -8.33 -26.39
N VAL A 181 -32.69 -8.10 -26.05
CA VAL A 181 -32.23 -7.78 -24.70
C VAL A 181 -31.68 -6.36 -24.65
N ALA A 182 -32.25 -5.53 -23.78
CA ALA A 182 -31.64 -4.26 -23.38
C ALA A 182 -30.86 -4.46 -22.07
N LEU A 183 -29.57 -4.11 -22.06
CA LEU A 183 -28.69 -4.23 -20.91
C LEU A 183 -28.37 -2.85 -20.30
N GLN A 184 -28.57 -2.72 -18.99
CA GLN A 184 -28.19 -1.54 -18.21
C GLN A 184 -27.24 -1.95 -17.09
N TRP A 185 -26.14 -1.21 -16.93
CA TRP A 185 -25.15 -1.49 -15.89
C TRP A 185 -25.54 -0.83 -14.56
N GLY A 186 -25.45 -1.61 -13.49
CA GLY A 186 -25.58 -1.17 -12.11
C GLY A 186 -24.24 -1.11 -11.38
N GLN A 187 -24.24 -1.59 -10.15
CA GLN A 187 -23.13 -1.54 -9.21
C GLN A 187 -21.95 -2.42 -9.66
N ARG A 188 -20.75 -2.08 -9.15
CA ARG A 188 -19.54 -2.91 -9.30
C ARG A 188 -18.92 -3.26 -7.95
N LEU A 189 -19.01 -2.35 -6.99
CA LEU A 189 -18.59 -2.61 -5.63
C LEU A 189 -19.68 -3.41 -4.93
N LEU A 190 -19.31 -4.49 -4.26
CA LEU A 190 -20.21 -5.21 -3.37
C LEU A 190 -20.36 -4.38 -2.08
N VAL A 191 -21.56 -3.88 -1.84
CA VAL A 191 -21.89 -3.14 -0.61
C VAL A 191 -22.62 -4.09 0.31
N ASP A 192 -22.11 -4.27 1.52
CA ASP A 192 -22.60 -5.28 2.48
C ASP A 192 -22.68 -6.70 1.88
N GLY A 193 -21.72 -7.02 1.00
CA GLY A 193 -21.63 -8.30 0.33
C GLY A 193 -22.51 -8.44 -0.92
N GLU A 194 -23.23 -7.41 -1.36
CA GLU A 194 -24.13 -7.50 -2.51
C GLU A 194 -23.88 -6.42 -3.57
N ALA A 195 -24.10 -6.77 -4.84
CA ALA A 195 -24.12 -5.82 -5.95
C ALA A 195 -25.21 -6.16 -6.96
N GLU A 196 -26.11 -5.21 -7.23
CA GLU A 196 -26.99 -5.28 -8.39
C GLU A 196 -26.20 -4.87 -9.64
N MET A 197 -25.59 -5.86 -10.30
CA MET A 197 -24.60 -5.62 -11.35
C MET A 197 -25.23 -5.11 -12.64
N ALA A 198 -26.37 -5.67 -13.03
CA ALA A 198 -27.02 -5.33 -14.29
C ALA A 198 -28.53 -5.53 -14.24
N ARG A 199 -29.24 -4.73 -15.02
CA ARG A 199 -30.64 -4.94 -15.37
C ARG A 199 -30.74 -5.36 -16.84
N LEU A 200 -31.49 -6.42 -17.08
CA LEU A 200 -31.79 -6.98 -18.39
C LEU A 200 -33.29 -6.77 -18.64
N THR A 201 -33.65 -6.21 -19.79
CA THR A 201 -35.05 -6.13 -20.22
C THR A 201 -35.22 -6.92 -21.51
N VAL A 202 -36.02 -7.97 -21.47
CA VAL A 202 -36.33 -8.84 -22.61
C VAL A 202 -37.63 -8.37 -23.26
N SER A 203 -37.64 -8.25 -24.59
CA SER A 203 -38.84 -7.83 -25.33
C SER A 203 -38.93 -8.48 -26.72
N PRO A 204 -40.11 -8.93 -27.18
CA PRO A 204 -41.34 -9.09 -26.39
C PRO A 204 -41.16 -10.12 -25.26
N TRP A 205 -42.01 -10.04 -24.23
CA TRP A 205 -41.97 -10.93 -23.05
C TRP A 205 -43.33 -11.55 -22.78
N THR A 206 -43.33 -12.82 -22.39
CA THR A 206 -44.46 -13.51 -21.76
C THR A 206 -43.95 -14.33 -20.58
N ASP A 207 -44.76 -14.48 -19.52
CA ASP A 207 -44.30 -15.07 -18.24
C ASP A 207 -43.97 -16.57 -18.31
N ASP A 208 -44.30 -17.24 -19.42
CA ASP A 208 -43.90 -18.62 -19.72
C ASP A 208 -42.50 -18.73 -20.35
N MET A 209 -41.89 -17.61 -20.74
CA MET A 209 -40.53 -17.58 -21.30
C MET A 209 -39.48 -17.88 -20.21
N THR A 210 -38.43 -18.60 -20.61
CA THR A 210 -37.24 -18.84 -19.79
C THR A 210 -36.04 -18.21 -20.46
N ILE A 211 -35.15 -17.61 -19.68
CA ILE A 211 -33.87 -17.09 -20.14
C ILE A 211 -32.75 -17.73 -19.35
N TRP A 212 -31.60 -17.92 -19.99
CA TRP A 212 -30.39 -18.45 -19.36
C TRP A 212 -29.30 -17.40 -19.37
N ILE A 213 -28.45 -17.45 -18.35
CA ILE A 213 -27.34 -16.51 -18.25
C ILE A 213 -26.07 -17.22 -17.83
N ASN A 214 -25.00 -16.94 -18.55
CA ASN A 214 -23.65 -17.14 -18.07
C ASN A 214 -23.11 -15.75 -17.68
N PRO A 215 -22.87 -15.47 -16.39
CA PRO A 215 -22.57 -14.12 -15.96
C PRO A 215 -21.17 -13.65 -16.40
N LEU A 216 -20.23 -14.57 -16.65
CA LEU A 216 -18.82 -14.30 -17.05
C LEU A 216 -18.23 -13.07 -16.33
N LEU A 217 -17.96 -13.26 -15.04
CA LEU A 217 -17.48 -12.21 -14.14
C LEU A 217 -16.06 -12.50 -13.67
N GLY A 218 -15.29 -11.42 -13.51
CA GLY A 218 -14.05 -11.40 -12.76
C GLY A 218 -14.24 -10.52 -11.54
N ILE A 219 -13.98 -11.07 -10.35
CA ILE A 219 -14.08 -10.34 -9.09
C ILE A 219 -12.69 -10.19 -8.49
N ASP A 220 -12.31 -8.94 -8.25
CA ASP A 220 -11.08 -8.55 -7.57
C ASP A 220 -11.38 -8.16 -6.10
N PRO A 221 -10.39 -8.23 -5.21
CA PRO A 221 -10.50 -7.56 -3.92
C PRO A 221 -10.46 -6.05 -4.15
N GLU A 222 -11.11 -5.29 -3.28
CA GLU A 222 -11.14 -3.83 -3.39
C GLU A 222 -11.21 -3.16 -2.03
N VAL A 223 -10.63 -1.97 -1.96
CA VAL A 223 -10.73 -1.08 -0.80
C VAL A 223 -11.60 0.12 -1.15
N ASN A 224 -12.46 0.52 -0.23
CA ASN A 224 -13.47 1.56 -0.48
C ASN A 224 -12.85 2.86 -1.02
N GLU A 225 -11.72 3.29 -0.46
CA GLU A 225 -11.03 4.51 -0.87
C GLU A 225 -10.52 4.45 -2.32
N TRP A 226 -10.16 3.27 -2.84
CA TRP A 226 -9.79 3.12 -4.25
C TRP A 226 -11.00 2.98 -5.16
N ALA A 227 -12.07 2.32 -4.72
CA ALA A 227 -13.31 2.23 -5.48
C ALA A 227 -13.93 3.61 -5.76
N GLU A 228 -13.81 4.53 -4.80
CA GLU A 228 -14.26 5.93 -4.90
C GLU A 228 -13.39 6.78 -5.84
N SER A 229 -12.13 6.40 -6.05
CA SER A 229 -11.18 7.16 -6.86
C SER A 229 -11.46 7.00 -8.36
N LYS A 230 -11.53 8.11 -9.10
CA LYS A 230 -11.75 8.08 -10.56
C LYS A 230 -10.51 7.58 -11.30
N SER A 231 -9.33 7.91 -10.77
CA SER A 231 -8.03 7.54 -11.31
C SER A 231 -7.69 6.08 -11.01
N TRP A 232 -7.84 5.65 -9.76
CA TRP A 232 -7.40 4.31 -9.35
C TRP A 232 -8.40 3.21 -9.74
N ARG A 233 -9.72 3.43 -9.63
CA ARG A 233 -10.73 2.38 -9.87
C ARG A 233 -10.70 1.70 -11.24
N ARG A 234 -10.00 2.29 -12.21
CA ARG A 234 -9.88 1.78 -13.59
C ARG A 234 -8.71 0.82 -13.78
N ILE A 235 -7.80 0.78 -12.81
CA ILE A 235 -6.60 -0.06 -12.82
C ILE A 235 -6.92 -1.32 -12.01
N PRO A 236 -6.52 -2.53 -12.43
CA PRO A 236 -6.69 -3.73 -11.63
C PRO A 236 -6.05 -3.60 -10.25
N PHE A 237 -6.64 -4.18 -9.20
CA PHE A 237 -6.18 -3.99 -7.82
C PHE A 237 -4.69 -4.32 -7.66
N SER A 238 -4.26 -5.46 -8.19
CA SER A 238 -2.87 -5.92 -8.10
C SER A 238 -1.89 -4.99 -8.83
N ASP A 239 -2.32 -4.37 -9.93
CA ASP A 239 -1.49 -3.45 -10.71
C ASP A 239 -1.34 -2.09 -10.01
N ARG A 240 -2.37 -1.61 -9.30
CA ARG A 240 -2.25 -0.42 -8.44
C ARG A 240 -1.15 -0.59 -7.41
N MET A 241 -1.11 -1.75 -6.74
CA MET A 241 -0.09 -2.06 -5.75
C MET A 241 1.32 -2.09 -6.37
N LYS A 242 1.48 -2.73 -7.54
CA LYS A 242 2.77 -2.76 -8.26
C LYS A 242 3.21 -1.35 -8.67
N MET A 243 2.30 -0.54 -9.20
CA MET A 243 2.58 0.85 -9.59
C MET A 243 3.04 1.67 -8.40
N ILE A 244 2.35 1.57 -7.26
CA ILE A 244 2.73 2.28 -6.03
C ILE A 244 4.13 1.84 -5.55
N GLN A 245 4.43 0.54 -5.55
CA GLN A 245 5.77 0.05 -5.21
C GLN A 245 6.83 0.56 -6.19
N ALA A 246 6.53 0.63 -7.48
CA ALA A 246 7.45 1.16 -8.49
C ALA A 246 7.73 2.66 -8.28
N CYS A 247 6.71 3.45 -7.93
CA CYS A 247 6.89 4.86 -7.58
C CYS A 247 7.80 5.03 -6.34
N VAL A 248 7.57 4.25 -5.29
CA VAL A 248 8.42 4.28 -4.09
C VAL A 248 9.85 3.80 -4.42
N ALA A 249 10.01 2.79 -5.27
CA ALA A 249 11.33 2.34 -5.73
C ALA A 249 12.08 3.44 -6.48
N ALA A 250 11.39 4.21 -7.33
CA ALA A 250 11.96 5.35 -8.03
C ALA A 250 12.39 6.47 -7.07
N ASP A 251 11.59 6.74 -6.03
CA ASP A 251 12.00 7.68 -4.97
C ASP A 251 13.28 7.20 -4.28
N ILE A 252 13.32 5.94 -3.79
CA ILE A 252 14.52 5.39 -3.13
C ILE A 252 15.73 5.50 -4.06
N ALA A 253 15.57 5.08 -5.32
CA ALA A 253 16.65 5.08 -6.29
C ALA A 253 17.19 6.49 -6.57
N GLY A 254 16.31 7.49 -6.69
CA GLY A 254 16.70 8.87 -6.94
C GLY A 254 17.52 9.44 -5.79
N TYR A 255 17.01 9.35 -4.57
CA TYR A 255 17.72 9.88 -3.39
C TYR A 255 19.00 9.10 -3.08
N GLU A 256 19.00 7.77 -3.27
CA GLU A 256 20.21 6.96 -3.10
C GLU A 256 21.28 7.38 -4.10
N TYR A 257 20.92 7.51 -5.38
CA TYR A 257 21.85 7.90 -6.43
C TYR A 257 22.39 9.31 -6.21
N ASP A 258 21.54 10.28 -5.86
CA ASP A 258 22.00 11.64 -5.58
C ASP A 258 23.03 11.66 -4.42
N CYS A 259 22.75 10.91 -3.35
CA CYS A 259 23.62 10.83 -2.18
C CYS A 259 24.91 10.03 -2.41
N ARG A 260 24.90 8.98 -3.23
CA ARG A 260 25.99 7.99 -3.30
C ARG A 260 26.67 7.89 -4.67
N GLY A 261 26.03 8.40 -5.72
CA GLY A 261 26.42 8.19 -7.12
C GLY A 261 26.20 6.79 -7.65
N THR A 262 25.52 5.95 -6.89
CA THR A 262 25.07 4.62 -7.28
C THR A 262 23.74 4.37 -6.60
N SER A 263 22.92 3.53 -7.21
CA SER A 263 21.64 3.09 -6.64
C SER A 263 21.44 1.62 -7.00
N ARG A 264 20.79 0.86 -6.11
CA ARG A 264 20.45 -0.55 -6.38
C ARG A 264 19.61 -0.73 -7.65
N ARG A 265 18.83 0.30 -8.00
CA ARG A 265 17.89 0.30 -9.12
C ARG A 265 18.13 1.51 -10.04
N SER A 266 19.37 1.72 -10.46
CA SER A 266 19.74 2.85 -11.33
C SER A 266 19.01 2.85 -12.68
N GLU A 267 18.50 1.71 -13.13
CA GLU A 267 17.70 1.60 -14.35
C GLU A 267 16.32 2.28 -14.26
N LEU A 268 15.89 2.66 -13.06
CA LEU A 268 14.69 3.49 -12.85
C LEU A 268 14.95 4.99 -13.08
N LEU A 269 16.21 5.38 -13.26
CA LEU A 269 16.62 6.78 -13.41
C LEU A 269 16.85 7.12 -14.87
N THR A 270 16.44 8.31 -15.28
CA THR A 270 16.77 8.83 -16.61
C THR A 270 18.24 9.28 -16.66
N GLN A 271 18.84 9.26 -17.85
CA GLN A 271 20.23 9.72 -18.02
C GLN A 271 20.37 11.20 -17.62
N ASP A 272 19.43 12.05 -18.04
CA ASP A 272 19.41 13.47 -17.65
C ASP A 272 19.40 13.68 -16.13
N TYR A 273 18.70 12.82 -15.38
CA TYR A 273 18.68 12.89 -13.92
C TYR A 273 20.03 12.49 -13.33
N VAL A 274 20.64 11.44 -13.85
CA VAL A 274 21.97 10.96 -13.45
C VAL A 274 23.02 12.05 -13.69
N ASP A 275 23.07 12.62 -14.89
CA ASP A 275 24.03 13.67 -15.25
C ASP A 275 23.89 14.88 -14.32
N ALA A 276 22.65 15.30 -14.05
CA ALA A 276 22.39 16.39 -13.11
C ALA A 276 22.84 16.08 -11.68
N CYS A 277 22.72 14.82 -11.22
CA CYS A 277 23.25 14.39 -9.91
C CYS A 277 24.78 14.47 -9.85
N ASP A 278 25.44 14.05 -10.93
CA ASP A 278 26.90 14.01 -11.02
C ASP A 278 27.49 15.42 -11.00
N GLU A 279 26.85 16.36 -11.70
CA GLU A 279 27.21 17.78 -11.71
C GLU A 279 27.12 18.46 -10.33
N ARG A 280 26.14 18.05 -9.48
CA ARG A 280 25.97 18.63 -8.13
C ARG A 280 27.06 18.22 -7.14
N GLY A 281 27.77 17.13 -7.41
CA GLY A 281 28.78 16.58 -6.52
C GLY A 281 28.23 15.92 -5.25
N ARG A 282 29.06 15.09 -4.61
CA ARG A 282 28.62 14.18 -3.54
C ARG A 282 28.68 14.79 -2.14
N PRO A 283 27.83 14.31 -1.20
CA PRO A 283 28.01 14.55 0.22
C PRO A 283 29.32 13.94 0.75
N THR A 284 29.76 14.46 1.90
CA THR A 284 30.88 13.90 2.66
C THR A 284 30.53 12.47 3.14
N PRO A 285 31.51 11.55 3.26
CA PRO A 285 31.27 10.24 3.84
C PRO A 285 30.62 10.31 5.23
N ILE A 286 29.75 9.35 5.53
CA ILE A 286 29.09 9.29 6.83
C ILE A 286 30.10 8.92 7.93
N MET A 287 30.16 9.74 8.97
CA MET A 287 30.87 9.45 10.21
C MET A 287 29.90 8.92 11.26
N ARG A 288 30.18 7.71 11.76
CA ARG A 288 29.49 7.19 12.95
C ARG A 288 30.05 7.87 14.19
N LYS A 289 29.18 8.38 15.06
CA LYS A 289 29.62 8.82 16.38
C LYS A 289 30.23 7.63 17.13
N PRO A 290 31.40 7.78 17.79
CA PRO A 290 31.91 6.73 18.64
C PRO A 290 30.88 6.40 19.72
N PRO A 291 30.72 5.12 20.10
CA PRO A 291 29.84 4.75 21.18
C PRO A 291 30.24 5.50 22.47
N PRO A 292 29.28 5.80 23.36
CA PRO A 292 29.60 6.42 24.64
C PRO A 292 30.56 5.54 25.45
N ASP A 293 31.33 6.16 26.34
CA ASP A 293 32.22 5.43 27.24
C ASP A 293 31.46 4.35 28.01
N VAL A 294 31.88 3.11 27.82
CA VAL A 294 31.23 1.94 28.43
C VAL A 294 31.63 1.86 29.89
N LYS A 295 30.63 1.88 30.78
CA LYS A 295 30.83 1.48 32.18
C LYS A 295 30.90 -0.03 32.26
N TRP A 296 32.10 -0.56 32.41
CA TRP A 296 32.34 -1.98 32.62
C TRP A 296 31.81 -2.41 33.99
N THR A 297 31.09 -3.52 34.02
CA THR A 297 30.62 -4.17 35.26
C THR A 297 31.19 -5.58 35.33
N ALA A 298 31.22 -6.17 36.53
CA ALA A 298 31.66 -7.55 36.70
C ALA A 298 30.74 -8.50 35.90
N PRO A 299 31.28 -9.56 35.28
CA PRO A 299 30.47 -10.51 34.53
C PRO A 299 29.44 -11.17 35.45
N VAL A 300 28.17 -11.08 35.08
CA VAL A 300 27.09 -11.85 35.70
C VAL A 300 26.91 -13.12 34.89
N ALA A 301 26.88 -14.28 35.55
CA ALA A 301 26.65 -15.56 34.86
C ALA A 301 25.25 -15.55 34.23
N GLY A 302 25.19 -15.37 32.90
CA GLY A 302 23.96 -15.50 32.14
C GLY A 302 23.53 -16.96 32.06
N GLY A 303 22.24 -17.24 32.24
CA GLY A 303 21.68 -18.55 31.92
C GLY A 303 21.72 -18.83 30.41
N PRO A 304 21.63 -20.10 29.98
CA PRO A 304 21.65 -20.46 28.56
C PRO A 304 20.55 -19.74 27.78
N GLY A 305 20.88 -19.27 26.58
CA GLY A 305 19.91 -18.83 25.59
C GLY A 305 19.27 -20.06 24.96
N THR A 306 18.00 -20.32 25.30
CA THR A 306 17.22 -21.41 24.73
C THR A 306 16.08 -20.85 23.88
N ARG A 307 15.58 -21.66 22.95
CA ARG A 307 14.36 -21.35 22.19
C ARG A 307 13.19 -21.03 23.13
N ASP A 308 13.02 -21.84 24.17
CA ASP A 308 11.97 -21.66 25.18
C ASP A 308 12.06 -20.28 25.84
N ARG A 309 13.27 -19.81 26.17
CA ARG A 309 13.49 -18.46 26.71
C ARG A 309 13.13 -17.38 25.70
N PHE A 310 13.49 -17.54 24.42
CA PHE A 310 13.12 -16.58 23.38
C PHE A 310 11.59 -16.49 23.21
N GLU A 311 10.90 -17.61 23.34
CA GLU A 311 9.43 -17.71 23.30
C GLU A 311 8.76 -17.31 24.64
N GLY A 312 9.52 -16.75 25.59
CA GLY A 312 8.98 -16.18 26.82
C GLY A 312 8.84 -17.16 28.00
N GLN A 313 9.22 -18.43 27.84
CA GLN A 313 9.18 -19.40 28.94
C GLN A 313 10.26 -19.09 29.97
N GLY A 314 9.86 -19.06 31.25
CA GLY A 314 10.78 -18.79 32.36
C GLY A 314 11.16 -17.32 32.56
N PHE A 315 10.48 -16.39 31.88
CA PHE A 315 10.50 -14.99 32.31
C PHE A 315 9.79 -14.84 33.66
N PRO A 316 10.28 -14.00 34.57
CA PRO A 316 9.60 -13.75 35.83
C PRO A 316 8.21 -13.16 35.55
N SER A 317 7.18 -13.98 35.75
CA SER A 317 5.79 -13.57 35.76
C SER A 317 5.46 -12.96 37.13
N GLY A 318 5.94 -11.74 37.36
CA GLY A 318 5.66 -10.98 38.57
C GLY A 318 5.61 -9.48 38.25
N PRO A 319 4.83 -8.68 39.00
CA PRO A 319 4.86 -7.23 38.83
C PRO A 319 6.30 -6.76 39.03
N ALA A 320 6.78 -5.89 38.13
CA ALA A 320 8.06 -5.24 38.27
C ALA A 320 8.06 -4.39 39.56
N SER A 321 8.54 -4.95 40.66
CA SER A 321 8.74 -4.19 41.89
C SER A 321 9.88 -3.19 41.68
N PRO A 322 9.66 -1.90 41.94
CA PRO A 322 10.71 -0.90 41.88
C PRO A 322 11.40 -0.82 43.25
N ASP A 323 12.23 -1.81 43.60
CA ASP A 323 13.09 -1.65 44.76
C ASP A 323 14.39 -0.96 44.34
N ARG A 324 14.37 0.37 44.52
CA ARG A 324 15.55 1.18 44.78
C ARG A 324 16.03 0.89 46.19
N SER A 325 17.29 0.51 46.33
CA SER A 325 18.11 0.78 47.52
C SER A 325 19.46 1.34 47.09
#